data_AF-A0AAE3KKH6-F1
#
_entry.id   AF-A0AAE3KKH6-F1
#
_cell.length_a   1.000
_cell.length_b   1.000
_cell.length_c   1.000
_cell.angle_alpha   90.00
_cell.angle_beta   90.00
_cell.angle_gamma   90.00
#
_symmetry.space_group_name_H-M   'P 1'
#
loop_
_entity.id
_entity.type
_entity.pdbx_description
1 polymer ?
#
loop_
_entity_poly.entity_id
_entity_poly.type
_entity_poly.pdbx_seq_one_letter_code
_entity_poly.pdbx_strand_id
1 'polypeptide(L)'
;MSALKNPSKSVVNLFDPDSRVKQQASKISCISCHSMYRSCRVLREFVLYYFPLYNLSMQDFFKFSPILGFIEALVYETDEEVEQIQSNGYRANQSSPWEAKKKIILSVLDEHNLRHFKVESHLNKLGEYFELESQLLMTTHITHSLITQAAELRSSDYRVLHCTLLKMLGLNYTQEELNEELSLMWPMEVLNDMEDDLMSYQEDVETNHYNTYRMFVKVYGEKAPYYLKQDLHYYEHLFHQQLDQLSEARKARFSKAWNAYRLDHPVPAIPEPVLES
;
A
#
# COMPACT_ATOMS: atom_id res chain seq x y z
N MET A 1 -3.13 -39.64 -54.75
CA MET A 1 -2.66 -38.27 -54.52
C MET A 1 -3.87 -37.37 -54.29
N SER A 2 -4.14 -36.99 -53.04
CA SER A 2 -5.10 -35.96 -52.67
C SER A 2 -4.55 -35.27 -51.42
N ALA A 3 -4.42 -33.95 -51.51
CA ALA A 3 -3.67 -33.11 -50.60
C ALA A 3 -4.38 -32.92 -49.25
N LEU A 4 -3.59 -33.01 -48.17
CA LEU A 4 -3.96 -32.55 -46.84
C LEU A 4 -4.25 -31.03 -46.89
N LYS A 5 -5.49 -30.64 -46.59
CA LYS A 5 -5.83 -29.26 -46.27
C LYS A 5 -5.39 -28.94 -44.85
N ASN A 6 -4.47 -27.98 -44.71
CA ASN A 6 -4.15 -27.33 -43.45
C ASN A 6 -5.41 -26.69 -42.83
N PRO A 7 -5.71 -26.89 -41.54
CA PRO A 7 -6.61 -26.02 -40.83
C PRO A 7 -5.91 -24.68 -40.58
N SER A 8 -6.42 -23.62 -41.22
CA SER A 8 -5.92 -22.26 -41.05
C SER A 8 -6.39 -21.67 -39.71
N LYS A 9 -5.41 -21.16 -38.96
CA LYS A 9 -5.44 -19.94 -38.13
C LYS A 9 -6.76 -19.58 -37.41
N SER A 10 -6.75 -19.76 -36.09
CA SER A 10 -7.15 -18.69 -35.16
C SER A 10 -6.58 -18.96 -33.75
N VAL A 11 -5.25 -18.89 -33.63
CA VAL A 11 -4.67 -18.55 -32.32
C VAL A 11 -4.83 -17.04 -32.21
N VAL A 12 -5.71 -16.58 -31.33
CA VAL A 12 -5.83 -15.16 -31.00
C VAL A 12 -4.49 -14.73 -30.43
N ASN A 13 -3.79 -13.84 -31.13
CA ASN A 13 -2.56 -13.26 -30.62
C ASN A 13 -2.93 -12.26 -29.52
N LEU A 14 -2.83 -12.68 -28.26
CA LEU A 14 -3.14 -11.87 -27.07
C LEU A 14 -2.32 -10.57 -26.99
N PHE A 15 -1.25 -10.45 -27.80
CA PHE A 15 -0.31 -9.33 -27.75
C PHE A 15 -0.47 -8.30 -28.88
N ASP A 16 -1.41 -8.50 -29.82
CA ASP A 16 -1.79 -7.43 -30.77
C ASP A 16 -3.27 -7.46 -31.12
N PRO A 17 -4.13 -6.85 -30.29
CA PRO A 17 -5.56 -6.84 -30.51
C PRO A 17 -5.95 -5.91 -31.68
N ASP A 18 -6.97 -6.33 -32.42
CA ASP A 18 -7.54 -5.63 -33.57
C ASP A 18 -8.01 -4.21 -33.19
N SER A 19 -7.98 -3.29 -34.15
CA SER A 19 -8.29 -1.86 -34.00
C SER A 19 -9.67 -1.57 -33.39
N ARG A 20 -10.65 -2.47 -33.61
CA ARG A 20 -11.99 -2.40 -33.01
C ARG A 20 -12.01 -2.77 -31.52
N VAL A 21 -11.19 -3.74 -31.11
CA VAL A 21 -11.01 -4.10 -29.69
C VAL A 21 -10.33 -2.94 -28.96
N LYS A 22 -9.34 -2.28 -29.59
CA LYS A 22 -8.71 -1.06 -29.05
C LYS A 22 -9.72 0.09 -28.84
N GLN A 23 -10.64 0.33 -29.77
CA GLN A 23 -11.70 1.35 -29.64
C GLN A 23 -12.81 1.01 -28.64
N GLN A 24 -13.03 -0.28 -28.35
CA GLN A 24 -14.05 -0.72 -27.40
C GLN A 24 -13.48 -0.83 -25.99
N ALA A 25 -12.22 -1.26 -25.86
CA ALA A 25 -11.45 -1.19 -24.61
C ALA A 25 -11.26 0.25 -24.13
N SER A 26 -11.11 1.23 -25.03
CA SER A 26 -11.02 2.65 -24.64
C SER A 26 -12.31 3.24 -24.06
N LYS A 27 -13.42 2.48 -24.00
CA LYS A 27 -14.68 2.88 -23.36
C LYS A 27 -14.91 2.19 -22.01
N ILE A 28 -14.10 1.20 -21.67
CA ILE A 28 -14.19 0.47 -20.40
C ILE A 28 -13.01 0.94 -19.56
N SER A 29 -13.27 1.57 -18.43
CA SER A 29 -12.22 1.85 -17.46
C SER A 29 -11.71 0.51 -16.92
N CYS A 30 -10.51 0.13 -17.34
CA CYS A 30 -9.84 -1.10 -16.93
C CYS A 30 -8.68 -0.73 -16.00
N ILE A 31 -8.45 -1.57 -14.99
CA ILE A 31 -7.22 -1.52 -14.21
C ILE A 31 -6.07 -2.00 -15.08
N SER A 32 -4.94 -1.31 -15.00
CA SER A 32 -3.72 -1.68 -15.70
C SER A 32 -3.21 -3.06 -15.24
N CYS A 33 -2.73 -3.87 -16.19
CA CYS A 33 -2.14 -5.18 -15.87
C CYS A 33 -0.89 -5.03 -14.99
N HIS A 34 -0.17 -3.91 -15.11
CA HIS A 34 1.00 -3.61 -14.29
C HIS A 34 0.61 -3.40 -12.83
N SER A 35 -0.40 -2.58 -12.55
CA SER A 35 -0.87 -2.31 -11.18
C SER A 35 -1.51 -3.54 -10.54
N MET A 36 -2.16 -4.41 -11.33
CA MET A 36 -2.58 -5.74 -10.87
C MET A 36 -1.39 -6.66 -10.50
N TYR A 37 -0.29 -6.58 -11.24
CA TYR A 37 0.92 -7.36 -10.90
C TYR A 37 1.57 -6.80 -9.64
N ARG A 38 1.67 -5.47 -9.50
CA ARG A 38 2.19 -4.82 -8.30
C ARG A 38 1.38 -5.14 -7.05
N SER A 39 0.05 -5.16 -7.15
CA SER A 39 -0.81 -5.52 -6.01
C SER A 39 -0.57 -6.92 -5.45
N CYS A 40 -0.03 -7.84 -6.27
CA CYS A 40 0.32 -9.18 -5.81
C CYS A 40 1.42 -9.16 -4.72
N ARG A 41 2.27 -8.12 -4.66
CA ARG A 41 3.27 -7.94 -3.58
C ARG A 41 2.59 -7.83 -2.23
N VAL A 42 1.66 -6.88 -2.08
CA VAL A 42 0.91 -6.66 -0.84
C VAL A 42 -0.01 -7.84 -0.52
N LEU A 43 -0.66 -8.43 -1.53
CA LEU A 43 -1.46 -9.64 -1.32
C LEU A 43 -0.64 -10.81 -0.77
N ARG A 44 0.63 -10.95 -1.18
CA ARG A 44 1.54 -11.97 -0.61
C ARG A 44 1.76 -11.71 0.88
N GLU A 45 1.96 -10.47 1.29
CA GLU A 45 2.14 -10.11 2.70
C GLU A 45 0.88 -10.37 3.52
N PHE A 46 -0.31 -10.08 2.97
CA PHE A 46 -1.57 -10.44 3.61
C PHE A 46 -1.69 -11.94 3.85
N VAL A 47 -1.30 -12.76 2.88
CA VAL A 47 -1.29 -14.21 3.01
C VAL A 47 -0.27 -14.70 4.04
N LEU A 48 0.89 -14.07 4.13
CA LEU A 48 1.95 -14.52 5.03
C LEU A 48 1.79 -14.03 6.47
N TYR A 49 1.27 -12.82 6.66
CA TYR A 49 1.29 -12.15 7.97
C TYR A 49 -0.11 -11.93 8.53
N TYR A 50 -1.12 -11.63 7.70
CA TYR A 50 -2.48 -11.37 8.19
C TYR A 50 -3.36 -12.61 8.24
N PHE A 51 -3.26 -13.51 7.26
CA PHE A 51 -4.04 -14.75 7.26
C PHE A 51 -3.81 -15.59 8.52
N PRO A 52 -2.56 -15.77 9.01
CA PRO A 52 -2.32 -16.44 10.28
C PRO A 52 -2.97 -15.77 11.49
N LEU A 53 -3.14 -14.44 11.48
CA LEU A 53 -3.84 -13.73 12.57
C LEU A 53 -5.30 -14.17 12.68
N TYR A 54 -5.91 -14.54 11.55
CA TYR A 54 -7.34 -14.88 11.46
C TYR A 54 -7.59 -16.36 11.18
N ASN A 55 -6.56 -17.22 11.35
CA ASN A 55 -6.61 -18.66 11.08
C ASN A 55 -7.06 -19.00 9.66
N LEU A 56 -6.69 -18.18 8.68
CA LEU A 56 -6.99 -18.38 7.28
C LEU A 56 -5.93 -19.26 6.62
N SER A 57 -6.37 -20.03 5.63
CA SER A 57 -5.54 -20.92 4.84
C SER A 57 -5.24 -20.32 3.46
N MET A 58 -4.32 -20.94 2.73
CA MET A 58 -4.07 -20.61 1.32
C MET A 58 -5.31 -20.80 0.43
N GLN A 59 -6.27 -21.64 0.82
CA GLN A 59 -7.50 -21.82 0.04
C GLN A 59 -8.40 -20.58 0.12
N ASP A 60 -8.35 -19.87 1.23
CA ASP A 60 -9.11 -18.64 1.43
C ASP A 60 -8.58 -17.46 0.59
N PHE A 61 -7.37 -17.58 0.04
CA PHE A 61 -6.79 -16.57 -0.84
C PHE A 61 -7.74 -16.22 -1.99
N PHE A 62 -8.33 -17.22 -2.66
CA PHE A 62 -9.21 -16.99 -3.79
C PHE A 62 -10.54 -16.34 -3.41
N LYS A 63 -10.91 -16.36 -2.12
CA LYS A 63 -12.09 -15.67 -1.61
C LYS A 63 -11.81 -14.18 -1.40
N PHE A 64 -10.64 -13.82 -0.89
CA PHE A 64 -10.33 -12.44 -0.48
C PHE A 64 -9.57 -11.65 -1.54
N SER A 65 -8.67 -12.30 -2.27
CA SER A 65 -7.79 -11.64 -3.25
C SER A 65 -8.49 -10.84 -4.35
N PRO A 66 -9.70 -11.20 -4.85
CA PRO A 66 -10.33 -10.38 -5.89
C PRO A 66 -10.66 -8.96 -5.42
N ILE A 67 -11.17 -8.80 -4.20
CA ILE A 67 -11.52 -7.48 -3.65
C ILE A 67 -10.27 -6.76 -3.12
N LEU A 68 -9.44 -7.45 -2.35
CA LEU A 68 -8.22 -6.85 -1.80
C LEU A 68 -7.26 -6.42 -2.92
N GLY A 69 -7.05 -7.27 -3.91
CA GLY A 69 -6.17 -6.98 -5.05
C GLY A 69 -6.73 -5.90 -5.97
N PHE A 70 -8.05 -5.79 -6.08
CA PHE A 70 -8.70 -4.71 -6.82
C PHE A 70 -8.46 -3.35 -6.15
N ILE A 71 -8.66 -3.26 -4.84
CA ILE A 71 -8.40 -2.04 -4.07
C ILE A 71 -6.93 -1.63 -4.24
N GLU A 72 -6.03 -2.56 -3.97
CA GLU A 72 -4.60 -2.31 -4.01
C GLU A 72 -4.10 -1.94 -5.41
N ALA A 73 -4.64 -2.56 -6.46
CA ALA A 73 -4.26 -2.20 -7.82
C ALA A 73 -4.70 -0.76 -8.17
N LEU A 74 -5.83 -0.29 -7.65
CA LEU A 74 -6.26 1.11 -7.82
C LEU A 74 -5.41 2.09 -7.01
N VAL A 75 -4.85 1.66 -5.87
CA VAL A 75 -3.83 2.43 -5.13
C VAL A 75 -2.59 2.60 -6.01
N TYR A 76 -2.02 1.51 -6.54
CA TYR A 76 -0.84 1.60 -7.42
C TYR A 76 -1.07 2.41 -8.70
N GLU A 77 -2.25 2.32 -9.33
CA GLU A 77 -2.56 3.22 -10.45
C GLU A 77 -2.55 4.68 -10.02
N THR A 78 -2.99 4.97 -8.79
CA THR A 78 -2.98 6.34 -8.25
C THR A 78 -1.55 6.81 -7.99
N ASP A 79 -0.70 5.97 -7.39
CA ASP A 79 0.73 6.28 -7.20
C ASP A 79 1.38 6.68 -8.55
N GLU A 80 1.19 5.87 -9.59
CA GLU A 80 1.73 6.15 -10.93
C GLU A 80 1.17 7.45 -11.55
N GLU A 81 -0.13 7.69 -11.40
CA GLU A 81 -0.78 8.93 -11.86
C GLU A 81 -0.24 10.16 -11.10
N VAL A 82 0.02 10.03 -9.80
CA VAL A 82 0.57 11.10 -8.95
C VAL A 82 2.03 11.39 -9.30
N GLU A 83 2.89 10.37 -9.43
CA GLU A 83 4.29 10.51 -9.84
C GLU A 83 4.42 11.19 -11.21
N GLN A 84 3.52 10.87 -12.15
CA GLN A 84 3.44 11.53 -13.46
C GLN A 84 3.04 13.00 -13.34
N ILE A 85 2.09 13.34 -12.46
CA ILE A 85 1.69 14.73 -12.23
C ILE A 85 2.85 15.52 -11.61
N GLN A 86 3.55 14.93 -10.63
CA GLN A 86 4.71 15.52 -9.97
C GLN A 86 5.83 15.81 -11.01
N SER A 87 6.12 14.83 -11.88
CA SER A 87 7.11 14.96 -12.95
C SER A 87 6.78 16.04 -14.00
N ASN A 88 5.49 16.25 -14.27
CA ASN A 88 5.01 17.25 -15.25
C ASN A 88 4.85 18.66 -14.68
N GLY A 89 5.21 18.87 -13.41
CA GLY A 89 5.06 20.14 -12.69
C GLY A 89 3.68 20.26 -12.04
N TYR A 90 3.59 19.76 -10.81
CA TYR A 90 2.40 19.84 -9.97
C TYR A 90 1.87 21.28 -9.87
N ARG A 91 0.56 21.45 -10.06
CA ARG A 91 -0.13 22.74 -9.92
C ARG A 91 -1.02 22.71 -8.69
N ALA A 92 -0.89 23.71 -7.82
CA ALA A 92 -1.82 23.92 -6.72
C ALA A 92 -3.27 24.01 -7.28
N ASN A 93 -4.19 23.21 -6.72
CA ASN A 93 -5.60 23.02 -7.13
C ASN A 93 -5.87 22.02 -8.26
N GLN A 94 -4.93 21.15 -8.63
CA GLN A 94 -5.26 20.00 -9.47
C GLN A 94 -6.09 18.98 -8.65
N SER A 95 -7.14 18.43 -9.25
CA SER A 95 -7.92 17.37 -8.60
C SER A 95 -7.04 16.15 -8.39
N SER A 96 -7.00 15.63 -7.16
CA SER A 96 -6.31 14.37 -6.88
C SER A 96 -6.92 13.24 -7.72
N PRO A 97 -6.11 12.43 -8.42
CA PRO A 97 -6.60 11.25 -9.16
C PRO A 97 -7.30 10.25 -8.22
N TRP A 98 -6.93 10.26 -6.93
CA TRP A 98 -7.46 9.36 -5.92
C TRP A 98 -8.98 9.46 -5.74
N GLU A 99 -9.57 10.65 -5.81
CA GLU A 99 -11.02 10.80 -5.53
C GLU A 99 -11.91 10.05 -6.53
N ALA A 100 -11.44 9.85 -7.77
CA ALA A 100 -12.15 9.02 -8.73
C ALA A 100 -12.02 7.53 -8.39
N LYS A 101 -10.81 7.07 -8.05
CA LYS A 101 -10.51 5.66 -7.71
C LYS A 101 -11.19 5.24 -6.42
N LYS A 102 -11.19 6.11 -5.41
CA LYS A 102 -11.93 5.97 -4.16
C LYS A 102 -13.43 5.76 -4.40
N LYS A 103 -14.07 6.52 -5.30
CA LYS A 103 -15.49 6.31 -5.64
C LYS A 103 -15.73 4.93 -6.26
N ILE A 104 -14.82 4.47 -7.11
CA ILE A 104 -14.87 3.13 -7.71
C ILE A 104 -14.78 2.05 -6.62
N ILE A 105 -13.80 2.17 -5.70
CA ILE A 105 -13.64 1.26 -4.57
C ILE A 105 -14.92 1.21 -3.73
N LEU A 106 -15.47 2.37 -3.37
CA LEU A 106 -16.68 2.46 -2.56
C LEU A 106 -17.89 1.81 -3.23
N SER A 107 -18.04 1.98 -4.56
CA SER A 107 -19.10 1.31 -5.33
C SER A 107 -19.00 -0.20 -5.24
N VAL A 108 -17.80 -0.76 -5.42
CA VAL A 108 -17.57 -2.21 -5.31
C VAL A 108 -17.83 -2.70 -3.88
N LEU A 109 -17.38 -1.96 -2.87
CA LEU A 109 -17.65 -2.30 -1.47
C LEU A 109 -19.14 -2.27 -1.15
N ASP A 110 -19.91 -1.33 -1.70
CA ASP A 110 -21.37 -1.28 -1.56
C ASP A 110 -22.05 -2.50 -2.20
N GLU A 111 -21.68 -2.85 -3.43
CA GLU A 111 -22.23 -4.01 -4.16
C GLU A 111 -22.01 -5.34 -3.41
N HIS A 112 -20.91 -5.43 -2.67
CA HIS A 112 -20.56 -6.62 -1.89
C HIS A 112 -20.99 -6.54 -0.41
N ASN A 113 -21.71 -5.50 0.02
CA ASN A 113 -22.08 -5.23 1.42
C ASN A 113 -20.87 -5.16 2.38
N LEU A 114 -19.73 -4.67 1.88
CA LEU A 114 -18.47 -4.52 2.61
C LEU A 114 -18.19 -3.07 3.04
N ARG A 115 -19.03 -2.10 2.64
CA ARG A 115 -18.84 -0.70 3.03
C ARG A 115 -18.86 -0.54 4.53
N HIS A 116 -17.88 0.21 5.04
CA HIS A 116 -17.73 0.46 6.45
C HIS A 116 -17.02 1.78 6.73
N PHE A 117 -17.45 2.50 7.75
CA PHE A 117 -16.92 3.83 8.07
C PHE A 117 -15.40 3.84 8.31
N LYS A 118 -14.81 2.75 8.82
CA LYS A 118 -13.35 2.63 8.97
C LYS A 118 -12.62 2.48 7.64
N VAL A 119 -13.18 1.70 6.71
CA VAL A 119 -12.62 1.59 5.36
C VAL A 119 -12.67 2.98 4.69
N GLU A 120 -13.80 3.68 4.79
CA GLU A 120 -13.95 5.05 4.28
C GLU A 120 -12.96 6.03 4.91
N SER A 121 -12.79 5.95 6.24
CA SER A 121 -11.83 6.80 6.96
C SER A 121 -10.40 6.56 6.49
N HIS A 122 -9.99 5.32 6.24
CA HIS A 122 -8.64 5.03 5.75
C HIS A 122 -8.48 5.39 4.26
N LEU A 123 -9.51 5.22 3.43
CA LEU A 123 -9.50 5.74 2.06
C LEU A 123 -9.36 7.27 2.03
N ASN A 124 -9.96 7.99 2.97
CA ASN A 124 -9.77 9.45 3.08
C ASN A 124 -8.32 9.80 3.46
N LYS A 125 -7.76 9.12 4.46
CA LYS A 125 -6.36 9.30 4.89
C LYS A 125 -5.36 9.00 3.77
N LEU A 126 -5.64 8.02 2.92
CA LEU A 126 -4.80 7.75 1.75
C LEU A 126 -4.85 8.91 0.73
N GLY A 127 -6.00 9.58 0.62
CA GLY A 127 -6.08 10.84 -0.15
C GLY A 127 -5.26 11.97 0.46
N GLU A 128 -5.32 12.12 1.79
CA GLU A 128 -4.49 13.08 2.54
C GLU A 128 -2.99 12.78 2.36
N TYR A 129 -2.61 11.49 2.31
CA TYR A 129 -1.23 11.07 2.01
C TYR A 129 -0.77 11.60 0.65
N PHE A 130 -1.51 11.31 -0.43
CA PHE A 130 -1.15 11.73 -1.80
C PHE A 130 -0.95 13.25 -1.92
N GLU A 131 -1.78 14.02 -1.23
CA GLU A 131 -1.64 15.48 -1.18
C GLU A 131 -0.39 15.90 -0.40
N LEU A 132 -0.13 15.26 0.75
CA LEU A 132 1.00 15.59 1.62
C LEU A 132 2.34 15.22 0.98
N GLU A 133 2.49 14.05 0.35
CA GLU A 133 3.73 13.67 -0.33
C GLU A 133 4.09 14.67 -1.44
N SER A 134 3.10 15.12 -2.21
CA SER A 134 3.28 16.06 -3.31
C SER A 134 3.72 17.42 -2.77
N GLN A 135 3.15 17.85 -1.64
CA GLN A 135 3.58 19.07 -0.94
C GLN A 135 5.00 18.95 -0.39
N LEU A 136 5.36 17.80 0.18
CA LEU A 136 6.69 17.55 0.75
C LEU A 136 7.80 17.54 -0.31
N LEU A 137 7.51 17.07 -1.52
CA LEU A 137 8.45 17.15 -2.64
C LEU A 137 8.72 18.57 -3.11
N MET A 138 7.74 19.46 -2.99
CA MET A 138 7.82 20.84 -3.51
C MET A 138 8.27 21.88 -2.47
N THR A 139 7.98 21.65 -1.20
CA THR A 139 8.25 22.62 -0.14
C THR A 139 9.73 22.66 0.24
N THR A 140 10.23 23.84 0.57
CA THR A 140 11.56 24.02 1.17
C THR A 140 11.53 23.92 2.69
N HIS A 141 10.35 24.02 3.31
CA HIS A 141 10.20 23.98 4.76
C HIS A 141 9.56 22.67 5.19
N ILE A 142 10.41 21.67 5.37
CA ILE A 142 10.03 20.35 5.89
C ILE A 142 10.31 20.34 7.39
N THR A 143 9.43 19.70 8.16
CA THR A 143 9.61 19.50 9.60
C THR A 143 9.48 18.02 9.91
N HIS A 144 10.08 17.57 11.02
CA HIS A 144 9.94 16.18 11.50
C HIS A 144 8.47 15.76 11.58
N SER A 145 7.61 16.63 12.14
CA SER A 145 6.19 16.32 12.31
C SER A 145 5.46 16.04 10.99
N LEU A 146 5.84 16.70 9.90
CA LEU A 146 5.26 16.42 8.58
C LEU A 146 5.76 15.08 8.02
N ILE A 147 7.02 14.73 8.28
CA ILE A 147 7.59 13.44 7.87
C ILE A 147 6.87 12.30 8.60
N THR A 148 6.72 12.42 9.93
CA THR A 148 5.97 11.44 10.73
C THR A 148 4.53 11.33 10.25
N GLN A 149 3.85 12.47 9.99
CA GLN A 149 2.49 12.46 9.46
C GLN A 149 2.40 11.73 8.12
N ALA A 150 3.34 11.94 7.20
CA ALA A 150 3.37 11.27 5.91
C ALA A 150 3.59 9.76 6.06
N ALA A 151 4.54 9.33 6.91
CA ALA A 151 4.78 7.92 7.20
C ALA A 151 3.55 7.22 7.80
N GLU A 152 2.87 7.88 8.74
CA GLU A 152 1.65 7.33 9.34
C GLU A 152 0.47 7.26 8.36
N LEU A 153 0.33 8.27 7.49
CA LEU A 153 -0.70 8.28 6.46
C LEU A 153 -0.43 7.26 5.35
N ARG A 154 0.84 7.02 4.98
CA ARG A 154 1.26 6.06 3.94
C ARG A 154 0.69 4.67 4.19
N SER A 155 0.73 4.21 5.44
CA SER A 155 0.22 2.90 5.85
C SER A 155 -1.27 2.67 5.55
N SER A 156 -2.01 3.73 5.21
CA SER A 156 -3.45 3.68 4.99
C SER A 156 -3.89 2.71 3.89
N ASP A 157 -3.04 2.38 2.92
CA ASP A 157 -3.31 1.32 1.94
C ASP A 157 -3.47 -0.05 2.62
N TYR A 158 -2.50 -0.47 3.45
CA TYR A 158 -2.58 -1.64 4.31
C TYR A 158 -3.81 -1.58 5.23
N ARG A 159 -4.10 -0.40 5.81
CA ARG A 159 -5.28 -0.22 6.69
C ARG A 159 -6.59 -0.47 5.98
N VAL A 160 -6.74 0.03 4.76
CA VAL A 160 -7.95 -0.17 3.95
C VAL A 160 -8.12 -1.66 3.68
N LEU A 161 -7.05 -2.36 3.29
CA LEU A 161 -7.08 -3.79 3.01
C LEU A 161 -7.37 -4.62 4.27
N HIS A 162 -6.73 -4.30 5.39
CA HIS A 162 -6.91 -4.99 6.66
C HIS A 162 -8.34 -4.83 7.19
N CYS A 163 -8.87 -3.60 7.18
CA CYS A 163 -10.26 -3.36 7.57
C CYS A 163 -11.25 -4.07 6.63
N THR A 164 -10.96 -4.10 5.33
CA THR A 164 -11.80 -4.79 4.34
C THR A 164 -11.78 -6.31 4.57
N LEU A 165 -10.60 -6.90 4.84
CA LEU A 165 -10.47 -8.32 5.19
C LEU A 165 -11.34 -8.67 6.41
N LEU A 166 -11.25 -7.88 7.49
CA LEU A 166 -12.07 -8.10 8.69
C LEU A 166 -13.58 -8.08 8.39
N LYS A 167 -14.03 -7.21 7.48
CA LYS A 167 -15.42 -7.20 7.02
C LYS A 167 -15.78 -8.40 6.17
N MET A 168 -14.91 -8.82 5.26
CA MET A 168 -15.12 -10.03 4.45
C MET A 168 -15.16 -11.31 5.29
N LEU A 169 -14.53 -11.31 6.48
CA LEU A 169 -14.61 -12.39 7.45
C LEU A 169 -15.95 -12.44 8.19
N GLY A 170 -16.77 -11.38 8.11
CA GLY A 170 -18.03 -11.30 8.85
C GLY A 170 -17.82 -11.21 10.37
N LEU A 171 -16.66 -10.72 10.81
CA LEU A 171 -16.37 -10.55 12.22
C LEU A 171 -17.20 -9.37 12.77
N ASN A 172 -18.06 -9.68 13.73
CA ASN A 172 -18.97 -8.73 14.36
C ASN A 172 -18.31 -8.02 15.55
N TYR A 173 -17.16 -7.40 15.30
CA TYR A 173 -16.49 -6.59 16.33
C TYR A 173 -17.33 -5.39 16.72
N THR A 174 -17.31 -5.05 18.02
CA THR A 174 -17.69 -3.69 18.42
C THR A 174 -16.74 -2.68 17.80
N GLN A 175 -17.10 -1.40 17.83
CA GLN A 175 -16.21 -0.35 17.34
C GLN A 175 -14.89 -0.33 18.11
N GLU A 176 -14.94 -0.56 19.42
CA GLU A 176 -13.78 -0.62 20.31
C GLU A 176 -12.88 -1.81 19.98
N GLU A 177 -13.45 -3.01 19.83
CA GLU A 177 -12.70 -4.22 19.48
C GLU A 177 -12.05 -4.10 18.09
N LEU A 178 -12.77 -3.54 17.12
CA LEU A 178 -12.23 -3.29 15.79
C LEU A 178 -11.07 -2.28 15.85
N ASN A 179 -11.21 -1.23 16.65
CA ASN A 179 -10.14 -0.26 16.85
C ASN A 179 -8.90 -0.91 17.45
N GLU A 180 -9.06 -1.76 18.47
CA GLU A 180 -7.95 -2.48 19.09
C GLU A 180 -7.26 -3.45 18.11
N GLU A 181 -8.05 -4.25 17.39
CA GLU A 181 -7.54 -5.25 16.45
C GLU A 181 -6.77 -4.59 15.31
N LEU A 182 -7.29 -3.47 14.81
CA LEU A 182 -6.62 -2.66 13.80
C LEU A 182 -5.41 -1.92 14.39
N SER A 183 -5.49 -1.31 15.58
CA SER A 183 -4.40 -0.47 16.11
C SER A 183 -3.12 -1.24 16.40
N LEU A 184 -3.23 -2.55 16.65
CA LEU A 184 -2.10 -3.39 16.98
C LEU A 184 -1.14 -3.61 15.81
N MET A 185 -1.65 -3.72 14.59
CA MET A 185 -0.80 -3.89 13.40
C MET A 185 -0.23 -2.56 12.89
N TRP A 186 -0.83 -1.44 13.27
CA TRP A 186 -0.48 -0.13 12.73
C TRP A 186 1.00 0.26 12.87
N PRO A 187 1.67 0.06 14.03
CA PRO A 187 3.09 0.39 14.11
C PRO A 187 3.95 -0.47 13.17
N MET A 188 3.58 -1.74 12.97
CA MET A 188 4.27 -2.63 12.02
C MET A 188 4.03 -2.21 10.57
N GLU A 189 2.82 -1.75 10.24
CA GLU A 189 2.48 -1.24 8.90
C GLU A 189 3.30 0.03 8.57
N VAL A 190 3.43 0.96 9.52
CA VAL A 190 4.28 2.16 9.36
C VAL A 190 5.75 1.77 9.23
N LEU A 191 6.24 0.81 10.03
CA LEU A 191 7.61 0.30 9.89
C LEU A 191 7.87 -0.29 8.52
N ASN A 192 6.94 -1.08 7.99
CA ASN A 192 7.09 -1.70 6.68
C ASN A 192 7.31 -0.64 5.60
N ASP A 193 6.50 0.42 5.57
CA ASP A 193 6.65 1.49 4.58
C ASP A 193 7.98 2.24 4.74
N MET A 194 8.38 2.56 5.98
CA MET A 194 9.66 3.23 6.23
C MET A 194 10.87 2.36 5.86
N GLU A 195 10.77 1.05 6.07
CA GLU A 195 11.82 0.08 5.75
C GLU A 195 11.89 -0.20 4.24
N ASP A 196 10.76 -0.27 3.54
CA ASP A 196 10.69 -0.34 2.08
C ASP A 196 11.37 0.88 1.44
N ASP A 197 11.10 2.09 1.95
CA ASP A 197 11.76 3.32 1.49
C ASP A 197 13.28 3.27 1.65
N LEU A 198 13.81 2.57 2.65
CA LEU A 198 15.27 2.42 2.79
C LEU A 198 15.87 1.52 1.70
N MET A 199 15.10 0.57 1.20
CA MET A 199 15.53 -0.35 0.15
C MET A 199 15.52 0.29 -1.24
N SER A 200 14.61 1.24 -1.49
CA SER A 200 14.51 2.00 -2.74
C SER A 200 15.20 3.37 -2.72
N TYR A 201 15.75 3.79 -1.57
CA TYR A 201 16.26 5.14 -1.33
C TYR A 201 17.09 5.75 -2.47
N GLN A 202 18.08 5.02 -2.99
CA GLN A 202 18.96 5.53 -4.03
C GLN A 202 18.20 5.80 -5.34
N GLU A 203 17.31 4.89 -5.73
CA GLU A 203 16.50 5.02 -6.94
C GLU A 203 15.51 6.20 -6.79
N ASP A 204 14.83 6.31 -5.65
CA ASP A 204 13.84 7.37 -5.41
C ASP A 204 14.48 8.77 -5.39
N VAL A 205 15.71 8.88 -4.86
CA VAL A 205 16.46 10.14 -4.93
C VAL A 205 16.82 10.48 -6.38
N GLU A 206 17.29 9.51 -7.15
CA GLU A 206 17.69 9.71 -8.56
C GLU A 206 16.51 10.09 -9.46
N THR A 207 15.33 9.52 -9.23
CA THR A 207 14.10 9.81 -9.99
C THR A 207 13.29 10.96 -9.42
N ASN A 208 13.74 11.58 -8.33
CA ASN A 208 13.04 12.62 -7.59
C ASN A 208 11.65 12.19 -7.05
N HIS A 209 11.48 10.91 -6.75
CA HIS A 209 10.29 10.37 -6.11
C HIS A 209 10.26 10.68 -4.60
N TYR A 210 9.06 10.62 -4.01
CA TYR A 210 8.91 10.72 -2.56
C TYR A 210 9.60 9.53 -1.89
N ASN A 211 10.30 9.80 -0.80
CA ASN A 211 10.90 8.79 0.04
C ASN A 211 11.03 9.37 1.45
N THR A 212 10.57 8.63 2.46
CA THR A 212 10.52 9.10 3.85
C THR A 212 11.92 9.43 4.37
N TYR A 213 12.91 8.58 4.10
CA TYR A 213 14.29 8.83 4.53
C TYR A 213 14.90 10.05 3.84
N ARG A 214 14.61 10.25 2.55
CA ARG A 214 15.00 11.47 1.82
C ARG A 214 14.49 12.73 2.51
N MET A 215 13.27 12.71 3.06
CA MET A 215 12.75 13.87 3.81
C MET A 215 13.51 14.10 5.13
N PHE A 216 13.93 13.04 5.83
CA PHE A 216 14.83 13.18 6.98
C PHE A 216 16.16 13.83 6.58
N VAL A 217 16.74 13.45 5.44
CA VAL A 217 17.98 14.06 4.92
C VAL A 217 17.79 15.55 4.64
N LYS A 218 16.67 15.96 4.04
CA LYS A 218 16.36 17.39 3.82
C LYS A 218 16.28 18.20 5.12
N VAL A 219 15.82 17.60 6.23
CA VAL A 219 15.70 18.28 7.54
C VAL A 219 17.00 18.26 8.34
N TYR A 220 17.70 17.14 8.35
CA TYR A 220 18.79 16.87 9.30
C TYR A 220 20.17 16.72 8.64
N GLY A 221 20.25 16.71 7.31
CA GLY A 221 21.47 16.45 6.55
C GLY A 221 22.11 15.13 6.98
N GLU A 222 23.41 15.17 7.25
CA GLU A 222 24.20 14.01 7.70
C GLU A 222 23.68 13.35 8.99
N LYS A 223 22.88 14.05 9.81
CA LYS A 223 22.30 13.49 11.03
C LYS A 223 21.01 12.70 10.80
N ALA A 224 20.49 12.65 9.57
CA ALA A 224 19.26 11.92 9.25
C ALA A 224 19.24 10.45 9.72
N PRO A 225 20.32 9.65 9.58
CA PRO A 225 20.31 8.26 10.06
C PRO A 225 20.00 8.15 11.56
N TYR A 226 20.48 9.10 12.37
CA TYR A 226 20.22 9.12 13.80
C TYR A 226 18.73 9.30 14.10
N TYR A 227 18.10 10.30 13.48
CA TYR A 227 16.69 10.61 13.73
C TYR A 227 15.75 9.55 13.16
N LEU A 228 16.01 9.06 11.94
CA LEU A 228 15.25 7.96 11.37
C LEU A 228 15.29 6.71 12.28
N LYS A 229 16.46 6.38 12.82
CA LYS A 229 16.60 5.25 13.74
C LYS A 229 15.78 5.42 15.02
N GLN A 230 15.59 6.65 15.50
CA GLN A 230 14.73 6.91 16.65
C GLN A 230 13.27 6.62 16.33
N ASP A 231 12.79 6.99 15.14
CA ASP A 231 11.42 6.75 14.71
C ASP A 231 11.16 5.26 14.44
N LEU A 232 12.08 4.56 13.78
CA LEU A 232 12.00 3.10 13.61
C LEU A 232 11.93 2.39 14.99
N HIS A 233 12.81 2.78 15.92
CA HIS A 233 12.78 2.23 17.28
C HIS A 233 11.46 2.58 18.01
N TYR A 234 10.91 3.77 17.79
CA TYR A 234 9.65 4.18 18.38
C TYR A 234 8.49 3.27 17.95
N TYR A 235 8.30 3.04 16.65
CA TYR A 235 7.20 2.20 16.17
C TYR A 235 7.39 0.73 16.53
N GLU A 236 8.62 0.21 16.52
CA GLU A 236 8.91 -1.15 16.98
C GLU A 236 8.60 -1.31 18.47
N HIS A 237 9.04 -0.36 19.29
CA HIS A 237 8.73 -0.34 20.72
C HIS A 237 7.22 -0.23 20.96
N LEU A 238 6.52 0.61 20.20
CA LEU A 238 5.08 0.79 20.31
C LEU A 238 4.33 -0.52 20.03
N PHE A 239 4.73 -1.27 19.00
CA PHE A 239 4.17 -2.59 18.71
C PHE A 239 4.33 -3.54 19.90
N HIS A 240 5.56 -3.66 20.44
CA HIS A 240 5.84 -4.55 21.55
C HIS A 240 5.13 -4.14 22.84
N GLN A 241 5.05 -2.84 23.12
CA GLN A 241 4.31 -2.31 24.27
C GLN A 241 2.82 -2.65 24.18
N GLN A 242 2.21 -2.55 22.99
CA GLN A 242 0.81 -2.92 22.78
C GLN A 242 0.61 -4.44 22.90
N LEU A 243 1.55 -5.23 22.36
CA LEU A 243 1.56 -6.68 22.41
C LEU A 243 1.59 -7.22 23.86
N ASP A 244 2.33 -6.57 24.75
CA ASP A 244 2.45 -6.94 26.15
C ASP A 244 1.18 -6.70 26.98
N GLN A 245 0.24 -5.89 26.48
CA GLN A 245 -1.04 -5.61 27.15
C GLN A 245 -2.14 -6.63 26.79
N LEU A 246 -1.87 -7.52 25.84
CA LEU A 246 -2.86 -8.47 25.36
C LEU A 246 -2.96 -9.72 26.26
N SER A 247 -4.09 -10.41 26.15
CA SER A 247 -4.20 -11.77 26.69
C SER A 247 -3.22 -12.72 26.01
N GLU A 248 -2.75 -13.75 26.72
CA GLU A 248 -1.77 -14.72 26.20
C GLU A 248 -2.15 -15.32 24.84
N ALA A 249 -3.43 -15.61 24.62
CA ALA A 249 -3.91 -16.15 23.35
C ALA A 249 -3.79 -15.14 22.19
N ARG A 250 -4.11 -13.85 22.42
CA ARG A 250 -3.93 -12.78 21.42
C ARG A 250 -2.44 -12.50 21.22
N LYS A 251 -1.69 -12.37 22.31
CA LYS A 251 -0.23 -12.17 22.29
C LYS A 251 0.47 -13.21 21.43
N ALA A 252 0.15 -14.50 21.60
CA ALA A 252 0.74 -15.58 20.81
C ALA A 252 0.47 -15.43 19.30
N ARG A 253 -0.76 -15.07 18.92
CA ARG A 253 -1.15 -14.85 17.50
C ARG A 253 -0.33 -13.73 16.85
N PHE A 254 -0.31 -12.56 17.49
CA PHE A 254 0.38 -11.38 16.94
C PHE A 254 1.90 -11.50 17.02
N SER A 255 2.44 -12.14 18.07
CA SER A 255 3.88 -12.45 18.16
C SER A 255 4.32 -13.35 17.01
N LYS A 256 3.48 -14.33 16.62
CA LYS A 256 3.79 -15.22 15.50
C LYS A 256 3.85 -14.46 14.17
N ALA A 257 2.89 -13.56 13.92
CA ALA A 257 2.89 -12.73 12.71
C ALA A 257 4.10 -11.80 12.66
N TRP A 258 4.41 -11.11 13.77
CA TRP A 258 5.61 -10.28 13.88
C TRP A 258 6.90 -11.04 13.62
N ASN A 259 7.07 -12.22 14.24
CA ASN A 259 8.27 -13.03 14.04
C ASN A 259 8.41 -13.52 12.59
N ALA A 260 7.29 -13.85 11.93
CA ALA A 260 7.31 -14.22 10.52
C ALA A 260 7.69 -13.02 9.64
N TYR A 261 7.11 -11.85 9.90
CA TYR A 261 7.48 -10.60 9.23
C TYR A 261 8.96 -10.28 9.39
N ARG A 262 9.50 -10.28 10.62
CA ARG A 262 10.92 -9.96 10.85
C ARG A 262 11.90 -11.00 10.29
N LEU A 263 11.45 -12.24 10.09
CA LEU A 263 12.26 -13.25 9.41
C LEU A 263 12.40 -12.95 7.92
N ASP A 264 11.31 -12.54 7.27
CA ASP A 264 11.25 -12.24 5.84
C ASP A 264 11.74 -10.80 5.53
N HIS A 265 11.58 -9.88 6.47
CA HIS A 265 11.93 -8.45 6.42
C HIS A 265 12.90 -8.09 7.56
N PRO A 266 14.17 -8.53 7.47
CA PRO A 266 15.19 -8.10 8.43
C PRO A 266 15.37 -6.58 8.35
N VAL A 267 15.59 -5.94 9.51
CA VAL A 267 15.77 -4.49 9.58
C VAL A 267 16.85 -4.04 8.59
N PRO A 268 16.52 -3.22 7.58
CA PRO A 268 17.46 -2.82 6.56
C PRO A 268 18.55 -1.91 7.14
N ALA A 269 19.73 -1.95 6.53
CA ALA A 269 20.77 -0.98 6.85
C ALA A 269 20.32 0.40 6.36
N ILE A 270 20.45 1.42 7.21
CA ILE A 270 20.19 2.80 6.80
C ILE A 270 21.31 3.25 5.83
N PRO A 271 21.00 3.61 4.58
CA PRO A 271 22.00 4.05 3.61
C PRO A 271 22.70 5.36 4.05
N GLU A 272 23.83 5.68 3.41
CA GLU A 272 24.45 7.00 3.59
C GLU A 272 23.58 8.11 2.98
N PRO A 273 23.42 9.27 3.65
CA PRO A 273 22.62 10.38 3.13
C PRO A 273 23.14 10.91 1.79
N VAL A 274 22.26 11.03 0.80
CA VAL A 274 22.49 11.82 -0.42
C VAL A 274 22.09 13.27 -0.14
N LEU A 275 23.08 14.15 -0.01
CA LEU A 275 22.85 15.58 0.22
C LEU A 275 22.50 16.27 -1.09
N GLU A 276 21.22 16.57 -1.26
CA GLU A 276 20.69 17.32 -2.39
C GLU A 276 20.98 18.82 -2.20
N SER A 277 21.51 19.47 -3.24
CA SER A 277 21.92 20.87 -3.26
C SER A 277 20.76 21.84 -3.50
#